data_AF-A0A8S4QE86-F1
#
_entry.id   AF-A0A8S4QE86-F1
#
_cell.length_a   1.000
_cell.length_b   1.000
_cell.length_c   1.000
_cell.angle_alpha   90.00
_cell.angle_beta   90.00
_cell.angle_gamma   90.00
#
_symmetry.space_group_name_H-M   'P 1'
#
loop_
_entity.id
_entity.type
_entity.pdbx_description
1 polymer ?
#
loop_
_entity_poly.entity_id
_entity_poly.type
_entity_poly.pdbx_seq_one_letter_code
_entity_poly.pdbx_strand_id
1 'polypeptide(L)'
;MRISIILRIREVLQTCQQKGLTVVLGWVPGHSGIIGNETQLAKLATESGSMTYFKNHPQYLRCLAKSDLEKSWNSVWVESKSVKGKQYASIQPNIPRKPWFFIHKAGSRQLSVVYGLHMIVSQYI
;
A
#
# COMPACT_ATOMS: atom_id res chain seq x y z
N MET A 1 21.66 29.22 -21.71
CA MET A 1 22.46 28.37 -20.80
C MET A 1 21.48 27.55 -19.96
N ARG A 2 21.40 26.22 -20.17
CA ARG A 2 20.43 25.38 -19.44
C ARG A 2 21.05 24.99 -18.10
N ILE A 3 20.58 25.61 -17.02
CA ILE A 3 21.01 25.25 -15.65
C ILE A 3 20.57 23.81 -15.39
N SER A 4 21.52 22.98 -14.93
CA SER A 4 21.25 21.57 -14.60
C SER A 4 20.16 21.48 -13.53
N ILE A 5 19.19 20.60 -13.73
CA ILE A 5 18.10 20.35 -12.78
C ILE A 5 18.62 20.03 -11.37
N ILE A 6 19.79 19.39 -11.29
CA ILE A 6 20.47 19.06 -10.03
C ILE A 6 20.85 20.33 -9.27
N LEU A 7 21.37 21.35 -9.97
CA LEU A 7 21.75 22.62 -9.34
C LEU A 7 20.53 23.35 -8.81
N ARG A 8 19.44 23.35 -9.58
CA ARG A 8 18.17 23.98 -9.17
C ARG A 8 17.55 23.29 -7.94
N ILE A 9 17.61 21.96 -7.87
CA ILE A 9 17.18 21.21 -6.68
C ILE A 9 18.03 21.61 -5.47
N ARG A 10 19.35 21.72 -5.63
CA ARG A 10 20.26 22.13 -4.52
C ARG A 10 20.00 23.54 -4.04
N GLU A 11 19.78 24.50 -4.94
CA GLU A 11 19.42 25.88 -4.59
C GLU A 11 18.13 25.95 -3.77
N VAL A 12 17.11 25.18 -4.16
CA VAL A 12 15.84 25.12 -3.43
C VAL A 12 16.03 24.49 -2.04
N LEU A 13 16.77 23.37 -1.95
CA LEU A 13 17.05 22.73 -0.66
C LEU A 13 17.82 23.67 0.27
N GLN A 14 18.81 24.40 -0.26
CA GLN A 14 19.57 25.39 0.50
C GLN A 14 18.67 26.54 0.99
N THR A 15 17.76 27.02 0.15
CA THR A 15 16.79 28.06 0.53
C THR A 15 15.86 27.58 1.65
N CYS A 16 15.40 26.34 1.59
CA CYS A 16 14.58 25.73 2.65
C CYS A 16 15.35 25.64 3.97
N GLN A 17 16.62 25.21 3.91
CA GLN A 17 17.48 25.13 5.08
C GLN A 17 17.71 26.51 5.73
N GLN A 18 17.98 27.54 4.94
CA GLN A 18 18.15 28.91 5.44
C GLN A 18 16.89 29.45 6.11
N LYS A 19 15.71 28.99 5.68
CA LYS A 19 14.42 29.32 6.28
C LYS A 19 14.06 28.45 7.50
N GLY A 20 14.97 27.60 7.96
CA GLY A 20 14.73 26.68 9.07
C GLY A 20 13.71 25.57 8.77
N LEU A 21 13.42 25.30 7.49
CA LEU A 21 12.48 24.27 7.08
C LEU A 21 13.19 22.91 7.05
N THR A 22 12.62 21.92 7.73
CA THR A 22 13.05 20.53 7.63
C THR A 22 12.45 19.90 6.39
N VAL A 23 13.28 19.51 5.43
CA VAL A 23 12.85 18.83 4.21
C VAL A 23 13.11 17.34 4.35
N VAL A 24 12.06 16.52 4.23
CA VAL A 24 12.15 15.05 4.24
C VAL A 24 11.82 14.53 2.85
N LEU A 25 12.76 13.82 2.22
CA LEU A 25 12.54 13.19 0.92
C LEU A 25 11.98 11.79 1.13
N GLY A 26 10.71 11.60 0.76
CA GLY A 26 10.09 10.27 0.70
C GLY A 26 10.44 9.60 -0.63
N TRP A 27 11.23 8.52 -0.59
CA TRP A 27 11.45 7.70 -1.76
C TRP A 27 10.28 6.73 -1.94
N VAL A 28 9.64 6.77 -3.11
CA VAL A 28 8.66 5.77 -3.51
C VAL A 28 9.38 4.83 -4.49
N PRO A 29 9.42 3.51 -4.23
CA PRO A 29 10.00 2.56 -5.18
C PRO A 29 9.30 2.68 -6.53
N GLY A 30 10.08 2.98 -7.57
CA GLY A 30 9.60 3.03 -8.94
C GLY A 30 9.38 1.61 -9.45
N HIS A 31 8.13 1.14 -9.39
CA HIS A 31 7.70 0.04 -10.24
C HIS A 31 6.76 0.61 -11.30
N SER A 32 7.23 0.64 -12.55
CA SER A 32 6.35 0.76 -13.70
C SER A 32 5.31 -0.36 -13.64
N GLY A 33 4.05 -0.05 -13.92
CA GLY A 33 2.91 -0.96 -13.86
C GLY A 33 2.04 -0.84 -12.59
N ILE A 34 2.34 0.08 -11.67
CA ILE A 34 1.44 0.39 -10.55
C ILE A 34 0.57 1.59 -10.95
N ILE A 35 -0.64 1.31 -11.41
CA ILE A 35 -1.63 2.28 -11.92
C ILE A 35 -1.83 3.48 -10.95
N GLY A 36 -1.78 3.23 -9.64
CA GLY A 36 -1.92 4.28 -8.61
C GLY A 36 -0.77 5.28 -8.55
N ASN A 37 0.45 4.86 -8.89
CA ASN A 37 1.63 5.71 -9.00
C ASN A 37 1.65 6.47 -10.33
N GLU A 38 1.09 5.86 -11.38
CA GLU A 38 1.20 6.36 -12.74
C GLU A 38 0.14 7.41 -13.09
N THR A 39 -1.08 7.33 -12.56
CA THR A 39 -2.18 8.04 -13.25
C THR A 39 -2.97 9.08 -12.48
N GLN A 40 -3.04 9.12 -11.14
CA GLN A 40 -3.94 10.12 -10.53
C GLN A 40 -3.48 10.75 -9.22
N LEU A 41 -2.86 10.00 -8.30
CA LEU A 41 -2.65 10.51 -6.95
C LEU A 41 -1.55 11.58 -6.87
N ALA A 42 -0.47 11.42 -7.63
CA ALA A 42 0.62 12.40 -7.65
C ALA A 42 0.18 13.73 -8.28
N LYS A 43 -0.60 13.69 -9.37
CA LYS A 43 -1.10 14.88 -10.07
C LYS A 43 -2.25 15.54 -9.30
N LEU A 44 -3.18 14.76 -8.76
CA LEU A 44 -4.22 15.29 -7.87
C LEU A 44 -3.59 15.93 -6.62
N ALA A 45 -2.54 15.36 -6.02
CA ALA A 45 -1.87 15.99 -4.89
C ALA A 45 -1.26 17.37 -5.23
N THR A 46 -0.87 17.61 -6.49
CA THR A 46 -0.40 18.94 -6.93
C THR A 46 -1.55 19.94 -7.14
N GLU A 47 -2.76 19.47 -7.45
CA GLU A 47 -3.93 20.29 -7.75
C GLU A 47 -4.89 20.45 -6.55
N SER A 48 -4.94 19.46 -5.66
CA SER A 48 -5.85 19.34 -4.52
C SER A 48 -5.12 19.28 -3.17
N GLY A 49 -3.81 19.57 -3.15
CA GLY A 49 -3.04 19.63 -1.93
C GLY A 49 -3.56 20.75 -1.03
N SER A 50 -3.99 20.42 0.19
CA SER A 50 -4.39 21.44 1.15
C SER A 50 -3.16 22.23 1.62
N MET A 51 -3.23 23.55 1.56
CA MET A 51 -2.23 24.44 2.18
C MET A 51 -2.28 24.38 3.72
N THR A 52 -3.34 23.80 4.29
CA THR A 52 -3.42 23.56 5.74
C THR A 52 -2.71 22.26 6.09
N TYR A 53 -1.54 22.39 6.71
CA TYR A 53 -0.87 21.28 7.37
C TYR A 53 -1.71 20.84 8.58
N PHE A 54 -2.58 19.84 8.38
CA PHE A 54 -3.24 19.18 9.49
C PHE A 54 -2.26 18.19 10.11
N LYS A 55 -1.85 18.44 11.37
CA LYS A 55 -1.02 17.52 12.15
C LYS A 55 -1.86 16.32 12.60
N ASN A 56 -2.33 15.51 11.64
CA ASN A 56 -3.01 14.26 11.96
C ASN A 56 -2.00 13.28 12.53
N HIS A 57 -2.29 12.73 13.71
CA HIS A 57 -1.45 11.68 14.26
C HIS A 57 -1.47 10.47 13.32
N PRO A 58 -0.32 9.90 12.91
CA PRO A 58 -0.27 8.80 11.94
C PRO A 58 -1.14 7.60 12.29
N GLN A 59 -1.40 7.37 13.58
CA GLN A 59 -2.30 6.30 14.04
C GLN A 59 -3.76 6.51 13.59
N TYR A 60 -4.26 7.74 13.58
CA TYR A 60 -5.63 8.02 13.12
C TYR A 60 -5.77 7.77 11.62
N LEU A 61 -4.81 8.25 10.83
CA LEU A 61 -4.76 7.99 9.38
C LEU A 61 -4.65 6.50 9.08
N ARG A 62 -3.86 5.75 9.87
CA ARG A 62 -3.72 4.30 9.73
C ARG A 62 -5.05 3.59 9.98
N CYS A 63 -5.80 3.97 11.01
CA CYS A 63 -7.10 3.36 11.32
C CYS A 63 -8.11 3.60 10.19
N LEU A 64 -8.16 4.83 9.67
CA LEU A 64 -9.03 5.19 8.55
C LEU A 64 -8.66 4.44 7.27
N ALA A 65 -7.38 4.51 6.86
CA ALA A 65 -6.90 3.82 5.67
C ALA A 65 -7.14 2.32 5.74
N LYS A 66 -6.94 1.70 6.91
CA LYS A 66 -7.21 0.28 7.11
C LYS A 66 -8.71 -0.04 6.96
N SER A 67 -9.58 0.75 7.59
CA SER A 67 -11.03 0.60 7.47
C SER A 67 -11.48 0.70 6.01
N ASP A 68 -10.99 1.71 5.29
CA ASP A 68 -11.40 1.96 3.91
C ASP A 68 -10.87 0.89 2.96
N LEU A 69 -9.64 0.41 3.18
CA LEU A 69 -9.09 -0.75 2.48
C LEU A 69 -9.95 -2.00 2.71
N GLU A 70 -10.31 -2.30 3.97
CA GLU A 70 -11.16 -3.45 4.30
C GLU A 70 -12.52 -3.36 3.62
N LYS A 71 -13.15 -2.19 3.58
CA LYS A 71 -14.43 -1.97 2.88
C LYS A 71 -14.29 -2.18 1.38
N SER A 72 -13.30 -1.54 0.77
CA SER A 72 -13.04 -1.63 -0.67
C SER A 72 -12.79 -3.07 -1.11
N TRP A 73 -11.91 -3.79 -0.41
CA TRP A 73 -11.60 -5.18 -0.69
C TRP A 73 -12.80 -6.11 -0.53
N ASN A 74 -13.61 -5.91 0.52
CA ASN A 74 -14.82 -6.70 0.70
C ASN A 74 -15.83 -6.48 -0.44
N SER A 75 -15.99 -5.23 -0.90
CA SER A 75 -16.87 -4.94 -2.04
C SER A 75 -16.41 -5.68 -3.30
N VAL A 76 -15.12 -5.59 -3.61
CA VAL A 76 -14.54 -6.29 -4.78
C VAL A 76 -14.64 -7.80 -4.63
N TRP A 77 -14.46 -8.33 -3.42
CA TRP A 77 -14.58 -9.77 -3.15
C TRP A 77 -15.99 -10.29 -3.34
N VAL A 78 -17.01 -9.56 -2.88
CA VAL A 78 -18.42 -9.95 -3.05
C VAL A 78 -18.79 -10.03 -4.52
N GLU A 79 -18.32 -9.09 -5.33
CA GLU A 79 -18.52 -9.11 -6.77
C GLU A 79 -17.74 -10.26 -7.42
N SER A 80 -16.43 -10.34 -7.15
CA SER A 80 -15.51 -11.29 -7.77
C SER A 80 -15.89 -12.74 -7.48
N LYS A 81 -16.29 -13.08 -6.24
CA LYS A 81 -16.61 -14.47 -5.86
C LYS A 81 -17.78 -15.07 -6.63
N SER A 82 -18.64 -14.24 -7.22
CA SER A 82 -19.76 -14.67 -8.06
C SER A 82 -19.35 -15.03 -9.50
N VAL A 83 -18.15 -14.60 -9.93
CA VAL A 83 -17.63 -14.81 -11.30
C VAL A 83 -16.37 -15.67 -11.30
N LYS A 84 -15.41 -15.38 -10.42
CA LYS A 84 -14.11 -16.07 -10.28
C LYS A 84 -13.91 -16.55 -8.83
N GLY A 85 -13.29 -17.72 -8.67
CA GLY A 85 -12.96 -18.23 -7.33
C GLY A 85 -14.16 -18.75 -6.52
N LYS A 86 -15.28 -19.13 -7.16
CA LYS A 86 -16.47 -19.71 -6.51
C LYS A 86 -16.14 -20.87 -5.56
N GLN A 87 -15.27 -21.78 -6.01
CA GLN A 87 -14.81 -22.92 -5.21
C GLN A 87 -14.00 -22.49 -3.98
N TYR A 88 -13.17 -21.45 -4.11
CA TYR A 88 -12.46 -20.91 -2.95
C TYR A 88 -13.44 -20.19 -2.00
N ALA A 89 -14.44 -19.48 -2.55
CA ALA A 89 -15.45 -18.79 -1.77
C ALA A 89 -16.39 -19.72 -1.00
N SER A 90 -16.62 -20.96 -1.46
CA SER A 90 -17.37 -21.96 -0.69
C SER A 90 -16.60 -22.44 0.55
N ILE A 91 -15.26 -22.40 0.50
CA ILE A 91 -14.40 -22.75 1.64
C ILE A 91 -14.18 -21.52 2.53
N GLN A 92 -13.96 -20.35 1.93
CA GLN A 92 -13.67 -19.10 2.61
C GLN A 92 -14.59 -17.97 2.09
N PRO A 93 -15.78 -17.80 2.68
CA PRO A 93 -16.79 -16.88 2.15
C PRO A 93 -16.45 -15.40 2.34
N ASN A 94 -15.57 -15.08 3.31
CA ASN A 94 -15.16 -13.73 3.68
C ASN A 94 -13.64 -13.61 3.69
N ILE A 95 -13.10 -12.43 3.40
CA ILE A 95 -11.66 -12.17 3.49
C ILE A 95 -11.25 -12.22 4.99
N PRO A 96 -10.31 -13.10 5.37
CA PRO A 96 -9.89 -13.20 6.76
C PRO A 96 -9.02 -12.00 7.14
N ARG A 97 -9.25 -11.45 8.33
CA ARG A 97 -8.47 -10.32 8.88
C ARG A 97 -7.03 -10.69 9.26
N LYS A 98 -6.74 -11.98 9.28
CA LYS A 98 -5.45 -12.56 9.64
C LYS A 98 -5.09 -13.61 8.59
N PRO A 99 -3.84 -13.67 8.15
CA PRO A 99 -3.43 -14.72 7.23
C PRO A 99 -3.54 -16.09 7.90
N TRP A 100 -3.67 -17.14 7.09
CA TRP A 100 -3.79 -18.53 7.55
C TRP A 100 -2.63 -18.99 8.44
N PHE A 101 -1.44 -18.39 8.28
CA PHE A 101 -0.27 -18.66 9.11
C PHE A 101 -0.19 -17.84 10.41
N PHE A 102 -1.20 -17.02 10.74
CA PHE A 102 -1.21 -16.24 11.99
C PHE A 102 -1.14 -17.12 13.25
N ILE A 103 -1.62 -18.35 13.16
CA ILE A 103 -1.59 -19.34 14.25
C ILE A 103 -0.14 -19.77 14.54
N HIS A 104 0.71 -19.80 13.51
CA HIS A 104 2.14 -20.00 13.66
C HIS A 104 2.79 -18.68 14.09
N LYS A 105 2.61 -18.30 15.36
CA LYS A 105 3.50 -17.32 15.98
C LYS A 105 4.90 -17.93 16.01
N ALA A 106 5.68 -17.72 14.96
CA ALA A 106 7.11 -17.92 15.00
C ALA A 106 7.64 -17.06 16.15
N GLY A 107 8.05 -17.69 17.24
CA GLY A 107 8.83 -17.03 18.26
C GLY A 107 9.99 -16.31 17.58
N SER A 108 10.13 -15.01 17.82
CA SER A 108 11.29 -14.21 17.48
C SER A 108 11.79 -14.32 16.03
N ARG A 109 11.31 -13.43 15.15
CA ARG A 109 11.96 -13.02 13.88
C ARG A 109 12.71 -14.15 13.13
N GLN A 110 12.02 -15.21 12.74
CA GLN A 110 12.50 -16.07 11.67
C GLN A 110 11.72 -15.77 10.39
N LEU A 111 12.47 -15.44 9.35
CA LEU A 111 11.99 -15.26 7.99
C LEU A 111 11.71 -16.65 7.42
N SER A 112 10.50 -17.15 7.62
CA SER A 112 10.08 -18.42 7.02
C SER A 112 9.66 -18.16 5.58
N VAL A 113 10.54 -18.50 4.62
CA VAL A 113 10.16 -18.60 3.21
C VAL A 113 9.25 -19.81 3.09
N VAL A 114 7.94 -19.57 2.98
CA VAL A 114 6.97 -20.64 2.70
C VAL A 114 6.97 -20.86 1.20
N TYR A 115 7.65 -21.91 0.74
CA TYR A 115 7.46 -22.43 -0.60
C TYR A 115 6.02 -22.95 -0.69
N GLY A 116 5.18 -22.28 -1.49
CA GLY A 116 3.86 -22.77 -1.80
C GLY A 116 3.96 -24.02 -2.64
N LEU A 117 3.55 -25.18 -2.09
CA LEU A 117 3.03 -26.36 -2.81
C LEU A 117 2.84 -27.51 -1.80
N HIS A 118 1.64 -27.62 -1.20
CA HIS A 118 0.95 -28.91 -1.04
C HIS A 118 -0.46 -28.71 -0.46
N MET A 119 -1.48 -28.78 -1.32
CA MET A 119 -2.69 -29.57 -1.05
C MET A 119 -3.41 -29.80 -2.39
N ILE A 120 -2.83 -30.70 -3.19
CA ILE A 120 -3.57 -31.73 -3.93
C ILE A 120 -3.61 -32.89 -2.90
N VAL A 121 -4.67 -33.65 -2.60
CA VAL A 121 -5.61 -34.43 -3.42
C VAL A 121 -6.75 -34.86 -2.47
N SER A 122 -8.00 -34.89 -2.94
CA SER A 122 -8.85 -36.07 -2.74
C SER A 122 -9.83 -36.17 -3.91
N GLN A 123 -9.32 -36.73 -5.01
CA GLN A 123 -10.14 -37.58 -5.87
C GLN A 123 -10.33 -38.88 -5.10
N TYR A 124 -11.54 -39.15 -4.63
CA TYR A 124 -12.04 -40.51 -4.47
C TYR A 124 -13.54 -40.50 -4.78
N ILE A 125 -13.85 -41.07 -5.94
CA ILE A 125 -15.11 -41.71 -6.39
C ILE A 125 -16.31 -40.78 -6.58
#